data_AF-A0A7C1WU82-F1
#
_entry.id   AF-A0A7C1WU82-F1
#
_cell.length_a   1.000
_cell.length_b   1.000
_cell.length_c   1.000
_cell.angle_alpha   90.00
_cell.angle_beta   90.00
_cell.angle_gamma   90.00
#
_symmetry.space_group_name_H-M   'P 1'
#
loop_
_entity.id
_entity.type
_entity.pdbx_description
1 polymer ?
#
loop_
_entity_poly.entity_id
_entity_poly.type
_entity_poly.pdbx_seq_one_letter_code
_entity_poly.pdbx_strand_id
1 'polypeptide(L)'
;MPPITDWPVAERPREKLQLRGAEALSDAELLAIFLRTGIRGKTAVDLARDLLSEYGTLRSLLSADHDRFCQSAGLGTAKFVQLQAVLEMSRRYLRETLERSDPLSSPDDTRRFLLAQLRDYDFELFACLFLDSRNRVICFE
;
A
#
# COMPACT_ATOMS: atom_id res chain seq x y z
N MET A 1 4.01 18.28 18.70
CA MET A 1 2.74 17.69 19.17
C MET A 1 3.01 16.76 20.35
N PRO A 2 2.05 16.55 21.26
CA PRO A 2 2.19 15.53 22.30
C PRO A 2 2.35 14.14 21.67
N PRO A 3 2.99 13.19 22.38
CA PRO A 3 3.06 11.78 21.97
C PRO A 3 1.69 11.24 21.56
N ILE A 4 1.66 10.33 20.57
CA ILE A 4 0.41 9.71 20.09
C ILE A 4 -0.32 8.98 21.24
N THR A 5 0.42 8.48 22.23
CA THR A 5 -0.14 7.84 23.44
C THR A 5 -1.02 8.77 24.27
N ASP A 6 -0.89 10.08 24.11
CA ASP A 6 -1.64 11.07 24.88
C ASP A 6 -2.90 11.52 24.14
N TRP A 7 -3.08 11.09 22.89
CA TRP A 7 -4.28 11.39 22.11
C TRP A 7 -5.46 10.55 22.63
N PRO A 8 -6.70 11.03 22.43
CA PRO A 8 -7.89 10.21 22.64
C PRO A 8 -7.73 8.87 21.93
N VAL A 9 -8.08 7.77 22.62
CA VAL A 9 -7.85 6.40 22.11
C VAL A 9 -8.43 6.20 20.71
N ALA A 10 -9.61 6.76 20.44
CA ALA A 10 -10.28 6.69 19.13
C ALA A 10 -9.54 7.42 17.99
N GLU A 11 -8.62 8.35 18.31
CA GLU A 11 -7.82 9.11 17.34
C GLU A 11 -6.41 8.54 17.16
N ARG A 12 -6.01 7.55 17.96
CA ARG A 12 -4.72 6.88 17.79
C ARG A 12 -4.79 5.98 16.56
N PRO A 13 -3.84 6.05 15.61
CA PRO A 13 -3.99 5.35 14.32
C PRO A 13 -4.25 3.84 14.43
N ARG A 14 -3.56 3.13 15.33
CA ARG A 14 -3.71 1.67 15.45
C ARG A 14 -5.08 1.29 15.99
N GLU A 15 -5.53 1.99 17.03
CA GLU A 15 -6.83 1.77 17.66
C GLU A 15 -7.97 2.21 16.74
N LYS A 16 -7.79 3.32 16.03
CA LYS A 16 -8.72 3.79 14.98
C LYS A 16 -8.86 2.76 13.86
N LEU A 17 -7.76 2.15 13.41
CA LEU A 17 -7.77 1.08 12.40
C LEU A 17 -8.56 -0.14 12.89
N GLN A 18 -8.39 -0.54 14.16
CA GLN A 18 -9.12 -1.66 14.75
C GLN A 18 -10.62 -1.37 14.92
N LEU A 19 -10.98 -0.14 15.29
CA LEU A 19 -12.36 0.24 15.59
C LEU A 19 -13.17 0.62 14.35
N ARG A 20 -12.55 1.24 13.34
CA ARG A 20 -13.23 1.86 12.20
C ARG A 20 -12.76 1.37 10.83
N GLY A 21 -11.72 0.52 10.78
CA GLY A 21 -11.15 0.01 9.54
C GLY A 21 -10.24 1.01 8.82
N ALA A 22 -9.59 0.55 7.74
CA ALA A 22 -8.58 1.32 7.01
C ALA A 22 -9.14 2.58 6.35
N GLU A 23 -10.39 2.53 5.88
CA GLU A 23 -11.08 3.65 5.21
C GLU A 23 -11.25 4.90 6.10
N ALA A 24 -11.18 4.73 7.43
CA ALA A 24 -11.27 5.85 8.36
C ALA A 24 -9.92 6.60 8.54
N LEU A 25 -8.82 6.05 8.02
CA LEU A 25 -7.48 6.61 8.17
C LEU A 25 -7.09 7.40 6.93
N SER A 26 -6.41 8.51 7.17
CA SER A 26 -5.65 9.21 6.13
C SER A 26 -4.39 8.42 5.75
N ASP A 27 -3.84 8.71 4.56
CA ASP A 27 -2.54 8.18 4.12
C ASP A 27 -1.43 8.41 5.16
N ALA A 28 -1.44 9.56 5.82
CA ALA A 28 -0.48 9.88 6.88
C ALA A 28 -0.63 8.97 8.10
N GLU A 29 -1.86 8.64 8.50
CA GLU A 29 -2.11 7.72 9.61
C GLU A 29 -1.74 6.28 9.25
N LEU A 30 -2.06 5.83 8.04
CA LEU A 30 -1.64 4.51 7.53
C LEU A 30 -0.11 4.38 7.50
N LEU A 31 0.56 5.39 6.94
CA LEU A 31 2.02 5.43 6.89
C LEU A 31 2.62 5.52 8.30
N ALA A 32 2.01 6.25 9.23
CA ALA A 32 2.47 6.31 10.62
C ALA A 32 2.43 4.94 11.32
N ILE A 33 1.41 4.12 11.03
CA ILE A 33 1.33 2.73 11.54
C ILE A 33 2.51 1.92 11.03
N PHE A 34 2.79 2.01 9.72
CA PHE A 34 3.94 1.35 9.09
C PHE A 34 5.27 1.82 9.70
N LEU A 35 5.43 3.12 9.90
CA LEU A 35 6.67 3.71 10.44
C LEU A 35 6.91 3.32 11.91
N ARG A 36 5.85 3.00 12.67
CA ARG A 36 5.82 2.60 14.09
C ARG A 36 6.27 3.67 15.09
N THR A 37 7.26 4.46 14.75
CA THR A 37 7.86 5.51 15.58
C THR A 37 8.18 6.73 14.72
N GLY A 38 8.11 7.90 15.34
CA GLY A 38 8.62 9.13 14.74
C GLY A 38 10.14 9.26 14.90
N ILE A 39 10.63 10.47 14.67
CA ILE A 39 12.02 10.88 14.91
C ILE A 39 12.05 11.91 16.04
N ARG A 40 13.26 12.32 16.47
CA ARG A 40 13.39 13.34 17.52
C ARG A 40 12.62 14.61 17.14
N GLY A 41 11.66 15.00 17.97
CA GLY A 41 10.84 16.20 17.79
C GLY A 41 9.59 16.03 16.92
N LYS A 42 9.35 14.85 16.33
CA LYS A 42 8.19 14.59 15.46
C LYS A 42 7.52 13.25 15.81
N THR A 43 6.20 13.23 15.88
CA THR A 43 5.47 11.96 16.02
C THR A 43 5.54 11.14 14.73
N ALA A 44 5.13 9.87 14.77
CA ALA A 44 5.05 9.04 13.55
C ALA A 44 4.09 9.64 12.50
N VAL A 45 3.01 10.29 12.96
CA VAL A 45 2.05 10.97 12.08
C VAL A 45 2.65 12.24 11.48
N ASP A 46 3.41 13.02 12.26
CA ASP A 46 4.09 14.21 11.74
C ASP A 46 5.12 13.82 10.67
N LEU A 47 5.93 12.79 10.96
CA LEU A 47 6.90 12.27 10.01
C LEU A 47 6.22 11.77 8.72
N ALA A 48 5.11 11.05 8.85
CA ALA A 48 4.35 10.58 7.70
C ALA A 48 3.82 11.73 6.84
N ARG A 49 3.33 12.81 7.45
CA ARG A 49 2.88 14.01 6.72
C ARG A 49 4.01 14.67 5.96
N ASP A 50 5.18 14.82 6.59
CA ASP A 50 6.35 15.42 5.94
C ASP A 50 6.79 14.60 4.73
N LEU A 51 6.86 13.27 4.88
CA LEU A 51 7.20 12.37 3.79
C LEU A 51 6.17 12.43 2.66
N LEU A 52 4.87 12.45 2.96
CA LEU A 52 3.85 12.61 1.91
C LEU A 52 3.95 13.96 1.20
N SER A 53 4.34 15.02 1.91
CA SER A 53 4.60 16.33 1.29
C SER A 53 5.85 16.33 0.42
N GLU A 54 6.91 15.61 0.81
CA GLU A 54 8.17 15.49 0.07
C GLU A 54 8.00 14.69 -1.23
N TYR A 55 7.24 13.59 -1.18
CA TYR A 55 7.01 12.71 -2.34
C TYR A 55 5.77 13.10 -3.15
N GLY A 56 4.91 13.97 -2.63
CA GLY A 56 3.67 14.47 -3.24
C GLY A 56 2.49 13.49 -3.17
N THR A 57 2.74 12.20 -3.32
CA THR A 57 1.71 11.16 -3.17
C THR A 57 2.24 9.94 -2.43
N LEU A 58 1.35 9.18 -1.79
CA LEU A 58 1.71 7.91 -1.17
C LEU A 58 2.31 6.94 -2.21
N ARG A 59 1.75 6.88 -3.42
CA ARG A 59 2.29 6.05 -4.51
C ARG A 59 3.75 6.39 -4.81
N SER A 60 4.08 7.67 -4.99
CA SER A 60 5.43 8.12 -5.30
C SER A 60 6.44 7.74 -4.22
N LEU A 61 6.04 7.72 -2.95
CA LEU A 61 6.86 7.24 -1.84
C LEU A 61 7.06 5.73 -1.90
N LEU A 62 5.98 4.98 -2.15
CA LEU A 62 6.02 3.51 -2.20
C LEU A 62 6.84 2.97 -3.38
N SER A 63 6.89 3.72 -4.48
CA SER A 63 7.65 3.37 -5.69
C SER A 63 9.04 3.98 -5.76
N ALA A 64 9.50 4.67 -4.72
CA ALA A 64 10.84 5.28 -4.71
C ALA A 64 11.94 4.21 -4.71
N ASP A 65 13.05 4.49 -5.41
CA ASP A 65 14.24 3.65 -5.35
C ASP A 65 14.91 3.69 -3.95
N HIS A 66 15.83 2.76 -3.71
CA HIS A 66 16.49 2.60 -2.41
C HIS A 66 17.24 3.86 -1.99
N ASP A 67 17.99 4.49 -2.90
CA ASP A 67 18.82 5.64 -2.61
C ASP A 67 17.98 6.86 -2.23
N ARG A 68 16.96 7.18 -3.03
CA ARG A 68 16.02 8.28 -2.76
C ARG A 68 15.25 8.04 -1.48
N PHE A 69 14.73 6.83 -1.28
CA PHE A 69 13.98 6.48 -0.07
C PHE A 69 14.82 6.63 1.19
N CYS A 70 16.08 6.19 1.15
CA CYS A 70 16.98 6.21 2.31
C CYS A 70 17.59 7.60 2.60
N GLN A 71 17.44 8.57 1.71
CA GLN A 71 17.83 9.97 1.95
C GLN A 71 16.82 10.71 2.81
N SER A 72 15.54 10.30 2.81
CA SER A 72 14.49 10.97 3.57
C SER A 72 14.59 10.70 5.07
N ALA A 73 14.18 11.68 5.88
CA ALA A 73 14.32 11.60 7.32
C ALA A 73 13.57 10.39 7.91
N GLY A 74 14.24 9.63 8.77
CA GLY A 74 13.62 8.48 9.45
C GLY A 74 13.31 7.28 8.55
N LEU A 75 13.74 7.30 7.28
CA LEU A 75 13.67 6.18 6.33
C LEU A 75 15.08 5.66 6.08
N GLY A 76 15.36 4.44 6.54
CA GLY A 76 16.64 3.76 6.27
C GLY A 76 16.41 2.39 5.64
N THR A 77 17.49 1.69 5.31
CA THR A 77 17.45 0.38 4.62
C THR A 77 16.49 -0.62 5.25
N ALA A 78 16.41 -0.68 6.59
CA ALA A 78 15.48 -1.58 7.27
C ALA A 78 14.01 -1.30 6.93
N LYS A 79 13.61 -0.01 6.88
CA LYS A 79 12.25 0.39 6.52
C LYS A 79 12.01 0.23 5.01
N PHE A 80 13.02 0.44 4.18
CA PHE A 80 12.93 0.18 2.74
C PHE A 80 12.64 -1.30 2.47
N VAL A 81 13.45 -2.21 3.03
CA VAL A 81 13.28 -3.66 2.87
C VAL A 81 11.92 -4.11 3.41
N GLN A 82 11.51 -3.59 4.57
CA GLN A 82 10.18 -3.86 5.13
C GLN A 82 9.07 -3.41 4.19
N LEU A 83 9.21 -2.24 3.56
CA LEU A 83 8.22 -1.72 2.63
C LEU A 83 8.10 -2.58 1.38
N GLN A 84 9.24 -2.94 0.77
CA GLN A 84 9.28 -3.83 -0.40
C GLN A 84 8.63 -5.18 -0.08
N ALA A 85 8.89 -5.73 1.11
CA ALA A 85 8.26 -6.96 1.56
C ALA A 85 6.73 -6.81 1.68
N VAL A 86 6.23 -5.70 2.24
CA VAL A 86 4.78 -5.43 2.34
C VAL A 86 4.14 -5.32 0.97
N LEU A 87 4.74 -4.57 0.04
CA LEU A 87 4.21 -4.41 -1.32
C LEU A 87 4.16 -5.74 -2.07
N GLU A 88 5.21 -6.54 -1.98
CA GLU A 88 5.25 -7.86 -2.61
C GLU A 88 4.26 -8.83 -1.97
N MET A 89 4.11 -8.82 -0.64
CA MET A 89 3.05 -9.59 0.03
C MET A 89 1.66 -9.16 -0.41
N SER A 90 1.40 -7.86 -0.55
CA SER A 90 0.13 -7.34 -1.07
C SER A 90 -0.10 -7.79 -2.51
N ARG A 91 0.92 -7.74 -3.38
CA ARG A 91 0.84 -8.23 -4.75
C ARG A 91 0.51 -9.73 -4.79
N ARG A 92 1.19 -10.55 -3.98
CA ARG A 92 0.93 -11.99 -3.89
C ARG A 92 -0.45 -12.30 -3.33
N TYR A 93 -0.89 -11.58 -2.30
CA TYR A 93 -2.22 -11.74 -1.72
C TYR A 93 -3.31 -11.43 -2.76
N LEU A 94 -3.17 -10.33 -3.50
CA LEU A 94 -4.09 -9.98 -4.58
C LEU A 94 -4.04 -11.03 -5.69
N ARG A 95 -2.85 -11.48 -6.08
CA ARG A 95 -2.69 -12.55 -7.09
C ARG A 95 -3.35 -13.86 -6.67
N GLU A 96 -3.16 -14.32 -5.42
CA GLU A 96 -3.80 -15.54 -4.91
C GLU A 96 -5.33 -15.40 -4.87
N THR A 97 -5.83 -14.22 -4.48
CA THR A 97 -7.28 -13.94 -4.50
C THR A 97 -7.85 -14.05 -5.92
N LEU A 98 -7.06 -13.69 -6.93
CA LEU A 98 -7.44 -13.81 -8.34
C LEU A 98 -7.24 -15.24 -8.88
N GLU A 99 -6.29 -16.01 -8.35
CA GLU A 99 -6.09 -17.44 -8.69
C GLU A 99 -7.14 -18.34 -8.02
N ARG A 100 -7.74 -17.91 -6.91
CA ARG A 100 -8.94 -18.53 -6.32
C ARG A 100 -10.16 -18.23 -7.18
N SER A 101 -10.28 -18.90 -8.32
CA SER A 101 -11.48 -19.46 -8.99
C SER A 101 -12.86 -18.74 -8.87
N ASP A 102 -12.91 -17.50 -8.43
CA ASP A 102 -14.12 -16.71 -8.42
C ASP A 102 -14.29 -16.19 -9.85
N PRO A 103 -15.45 -16.46 -10.47
CA PRO A 103 -15.76 -15.92 -11.78
C PRO A 103 -15.50 -14.43 -11.82
N LEU A 104 -14.85 -13.94 -12.88
CA LEU A 104 -14.94 -12.53 -13.26
C LEU A 104 -16.40 -12.29 -13.70
N SER A 105 -17.24 -11.97 -12.72
CA SER A 105 -18.70 -11.93 -12.87
C SER A 105 -19.19 -10.60 -13.44
N SER A 106 -18.33 -9.59 -13.45
CA SER A 106 -18.63 -8.25 -13.94
C SER A 106 -17.43 -7.60 -14.66
N PRO A 107 -17.68 -6.57 -15.48
CA PRO A 107 -16.61 -5.75 -16.06
C PRO A 107 -15.70 -5.12 -14.99
N ASP A 108 -16.24 -4.76 -13.83
CA ASP A 108 -15.46 -4.22 -12.71
C ASP A 108 -14.51 -5.25 -12.09
N ASP A 109 -14.91 -6.52 -12.02
CA ASP A 109 -14.01 -7.61 -11.61
C ASP A 109 -12.84 -7.74 -12.58
N THR A 110 -13.14 -7.74 -13.87
CA THR A 110 -12.14 -7.83 -14.94
C THR A 110 -11.19 -6.64 -14.89
N ARG A 111 -11.73 -5.42 -14.72
CA ARG A 111 -10.93 -4.20 -14.58
C ARG A 111 -10.01 -4.27 -13.36
N ARG A 112 -10.50 -4.73 -12.22
CA ARG A 112 -9.69 -4.89 -10.99
C ARG A 112 -8.58 -5.91 -11.18
N PHE A 113 -8.89 -7.05 -11.81
CA PHE A 113 -7.89 -8.08 -12.16
C PHE A 113 -6.78 -7.48 -13.03
N LEU A 114 -7.15 -6.84 -14.14
CA LEU A 114 -6.17 -6.27 -15.08
C LEU A 114 -5.36 -5.14 -14.44
N LEU A 115 -5.99 -4.27 -13.65
CA LEU A 115 -5.28 -3.24 -12.89
C LEU A 115 -4.33 -3.82 -11.84
N ALA A 116 -4.60 -5.00 -11.28
CA ALA A 116 -3.66 -5.62 -10.35
C ALA A 116 -2.43 -6.19 -11.07
N GLN A 117 -2.60 -6.69 -12.31
CA GLN A 117 -1.51 -7.26 -13.10
C GLN A 117 -0.68 -6.20 -13.84
N LEU A 118 -1.31 -5.15 -14.36
CA LEU A 118 -0.70 -4.22 -15.33
C LEU A 118 -0.28 -2.86 -14.74
N ARG A 119 -0.72 -2.50 -13.53
CA ARG A 119 -0.57 -1.15 -12.97
C ARG A 119 0.87 -0.66 -12.81
N ASP A 120 1.82 -1.58 -12.67
CA ASP A 120 3.23 -1.24 -12.39
C ASP A 120 4.09 -1.19 -13.66
N TYR A 121 3.49 -1.36 -14.84
CA TYR A 121 4.22 -1.26 -16.10
C TYR A 121 4.02 0.12 -16.73
N ASP A 122 5.15 0.81 -16.98
CA ASP A 122 5.17 2.16 -17.56
C ASP A 122 5.20 2.17 -19.11
N PHE A 123 4.88 1.04 -19.75
CA PHE A 123 4.93 0.86 -21.20
C PHE A 123 3.73 0.05 -21.71
N GLU A 124 3.44 0.15 -23.00
CA GLU A 124 2.36 -0.61 -23.63
C GLU A 124 2.68 -2.10 -23.67
N LEU A 125 1.73 -2.91 -23.23
CA LEU A 125 1.82 -4.36 -23.16
C LEU A 125 0.64 -4.98 -23.88
N PHE A 126 0.94 -5.99 -24.69
CA PHE A 126 -0.08 -6.92 -25.19
C PHE A 126 -0.15 -8.10 -24.23
N ALA A 127 -1.34 -8.37 -23.68
CA ALA A 127 -1.56 -9.46 -22.77
C ALA A 127 -2.85 -10.23 -23.10
N CYS A 128 -2.84 -11.53 -22.82
CA CYS A 128 -3.95 -12.46 -23.00
C CYS A 128 -4.50 -12.90 -21.65
N LEU A 129 -5.80 -12.70 -21.44
CA LEU A 129 -6.53 -13.25 -20.29
C LEU A 129 -7.32 -14.48 -20.74
N PHE A 130 -6.88 -15.66 -20.33
CA PHE A 130 -7.55 -16.92 -20.65
C PHE A 130 -8.57 -17.26 -19.58
N LEU A 131 -9.81 -17.53 -20.00
CA LEU A 131 -10.93 -17.83 -19.10
C LEU A 131 -11.55 -19.20 -19.40
N ASP A 132 -12.06 -19.87 -18.36
CA ASP A 132 -12.91 -21.05 -18.53
C ASP A 132 -14.36 -20.67 -18.87
N SER A 133 -15.22 -21.66 -19.12
CA SER A 133 -16.63 -21.46 -19.44
C SER A 133 -17.47 -20.85 -18.31
N ARG A 134 -16.90 -20.70 -17.11
CA ARG A 134 -17.49 -20.04 -15.95
C ARG A 134 -16.82 -18.69 -15.67
N ASN A 135 -16.11 -18.12 -16.64
CA ASN A 135 -15.38 -16.86 -16.54
C ASN A 135 -14.30 -16.84 -15.44
N ARG A 136 -13.75 -18.00 -15.08
CA ARG A 136 -12.63 -18.09 -14.13
C ARG A 136 -11.32 -17.97 -14.87
N VAL A 137 -10.35 -17.33 -14.25
CA VAL A 137 -9.02 -17.13 -14.82
C VAL A 137 -8.26 -18.47 -14.89
N ILE A 138 -7.86 -18.86 -16.09
CA ILE A 138 -6.98 -19.99 -16.36
C ILE A 138 -5.52 -19.54 -16.26
N CYS A 139 -5.17 -18.51 -17.03
CA CYS A 139 -3.87 -17.85 -16.97
C CYS A 139 -3.95 -16.42 -17.53
N PHE A 140 -2.91 -15.62 -17.22
CA PHE A 140 -2.70 -14.29 -17.74
C PHE A 140 -1.25 -14.20 -18.23
N GLU A 141 -1.06 -13.84 -19.49
CA GLU A 141 0.25 -13.81 -20.19
C GLU A 141 0.46 -12.48 -20.90
#